data_AF-A0A965AEY2-F1
#
_entry.id   AF-A0A965AEY2-F1
#
_cell.length_a   1.000
_cell.length_b   1.000
_cell.length_c   1.000
_cell.angle_alpha   90.00
_cell.angle_beta   90.00
_cell.angle_gamma   90.00
#
_symmetry.space_group_name_H-M   'P 1'
#
loop_
_entity.id
_entity.type
_entity.pdbx_description
1 polymer ?
#
loop_
_entity_poly.entity_id
_entity_poly.type
_entity_poly.pdbx_seq_one_letter_code
_entity_poly.pdbx_strand_id
1 'polypeptide(L)' 'MLEHAKNSGADTIVIASHEPGLADYLIGSVAGKVVRHAHCSVLVVRNPG' A
#
# COMPACT_ATOMS: atom_id res chain seq x y z
N MET A 1 -0.83 -9.36 5.10
CA MET A 1 -0.70 -7.92 5.43
C MET A 1 -1.95 -7.40 6.13
N LEU A 2 -3.13 -7.42 5.48
CA LEU A 2 -4.37 -6.89 6.06
C LEU A 2 -4.80 -7.57 7.37
N GLU A 3 -4.87 -8.91 7.38
CA GLU A 3 -5.18 -9.68 8.58
C GLU A 3 -4.16 -9.44 9.70
N HIS A 4 -2.87 -9.34 9.34
CA HIS A 4 -1.83 -9.09 10.32
C HIS A 4 -1.96 -7.69 10.94
N ALA A 5 -2.19 -6.66 10.13
CA ALA A 5 -2.42 -5.29 10.59
C ALA A 5 -3.63 -5.20 11.53
N LYS A 6 -4.70 -5.97 11.23
CA LYS A 6 -5.89 -6.04 12.08
C LYS A 6 -5.57 -6.71 13.42
N ASN A 7 -4.89 -7.85 13.40
CA ASN A 7 -4.55 -8.60 14.59
C ASN A 7 -3.50 -7.89 15.47
N SER A 8 -2.67 -7.03 14.88
CA SER A 8 -1.71 -6.21 15.61
C SER A 8 -2.31 -4.92 16.16
N GLY A 9 -3.57 -4.60 15.86
CA GLY A 9 -4.18 -3.30 16.21
C GLY A 9 -3.44 -2.12 15.56
N ALA A 10 -2.96 -2.28 14.32
CA ALA A 10 -2.21 -1.24 13.65
C ALA A 10 -3.12 -0.14 13.09
N ASP A 11 -2.87 1.11 13.47
CA ASP A 11 -3.63 2.27 12.97
C ASP A 11 -3.18 2.74 11.57
N THR A 12 -2.05 2.25 11.05
CA THR A 12 -1.54 2.62 9.73
C THR A 12 -0.67 1.52 9.09
N ILE A 13 -0.81 1.36 7.76
CA ILE A 13 0.06 0.52 6.92
C ILE A 13 0.92 1.41 6.03
N VAL A 14 2.24 1.15 5.98
CA VAL A 14 3.17 1.83 5.05
C VAL A 14 3.60 0.84 3.96
N ILE A 15 3.47 1.23 2.70
CA ILE A 15 3.82 0.38 1.55
C ILE A 15 4.47 1.16 0.41
N ALA A 16 5.47 0.58 -0.26
CA ALA A 16 6.08 1.16 -1.45
C ALA A 16 5.22 0.90 -2.71
N SER A 17 5.23 1.83 -3.66
CA SER A 17 4.41 1.75 -4.89
C SER A 17 5.05 0.98 -6.06
N HIS A 18 6.23 0.38 -5.90
CA HIS A 18 7.09 0.00 -7.02
C HIS A 18 6.47 -1.06 -7.96
N GLU A 19 6.12 -0.65 -9.19
CA GLU A 19 6.03 -1.46 -10.40
C GLU A 19 6.83 -0.75 -11.51
N PRO A 20 8.07 -1.17 -11.82
CA PRO A 20 8.88 -0.53 -12.84
C PRO A 20 8.29 -0.79 -14.23
N GLY A 21 7.95 0.28 -14.95
CA GLY A 21 7.63 0.24 -16.38
C GLY A 21 6.16 0.42 -16.78
N LEU A 22 5.21 0.50 -15.85
CA LEU A 22 3.80 0.76 -16.18
C LEU A 22 3.23 1.94 -15.38
N ALA A 23 3.54 3.14 -15.88
CA ALA A 23 3.03 4.44 -15.45
C ALA A 23 3.29 4.81 -13.98
N ASP A 24 4.07 5.86 -13.76
CA ASP A 24 4.31 6.53 -12.47
C ASP A 24 3.03 6.97 -11.71
N TYR A 25 1.86 6.81 -12.36
CA TYR A 25 0.54 7.12 -11.84
C TYR A 25 -0.24 5.90 -11.33
N LEU A 26 0.13 4.67 -11.70
CA LEU A 26 -0.61 3.47 -11.27
C LEU A 26 -0.12 2.99 -9.90
N ILE A 27 -1.07 2.64 -9.03
CA ILE A 27 -0.77 1.94 -7.78
C ILE A 27 -0.57 0.48 -8.13
N GLY A 28 0.64 -0.04 -7.92
CA GLY A 28 0.96 -1.44 -8.23
C GLY A 28 -0.01 -2.43 -7.58
N SER A 29 -0.16 -3.61 -8.17
CA SER A 29 -1.21 -4.59 -7.86
C SER A 29 -1.30 -4.97 -6.36
N VAL A 30 -0.20 -4.96 -5.62
CA VAL A 30 -0.18 -5.18 -4.16
C VAL A 30 -0.64 -3.94 -3.40
N ALA A 31 -0.06 -2.78 -3.67
CA ALA A 31 -0.45 -1.53 -3.02
C ALA A 31 -1.92 -1.18 -3.31
N GLY A 32 -2.43 -1.47 -4.51
CA GLY A 32 -3.82 -1.25 -4.88
C GLY A 32 -4.78 -2.13 -4.10
N LYS A 33 -4.40 -3.40 -3.87
CA LYS A 33 -5.16 -4.31 -2.98
C LYS A 33 -5.17 -3.82 -1.54
N VAL A 34 -4.05 -3.31 -1.03
CA VAL A 34 -3.94 -2.81 0.35
C VAL A 34 -4.79 -1.54 0.53
N VAL A 35 -4.64 -0.57 -0.36
CA VAL A 35 -5.41 0.69 -0.33
C VAL A 35 -6.92 0.43 -0.37
N ARG A 36 -7.38 -0.55 -1.15
CA ARG A 36 -8.82 -0.87 -1.26
C ARG A 36 -9.43 -1.59 -0.06
N HIS A 37 -8.64 -2.31 0.73
CA HIS A 37 -9.18 -3.27 1.72
C HIS A 37 -8.59 -3.11 3.12
N ALA A 38 -7.71 -2.13 3.35
CA ALA A 38 -7.23 -1.81 4.69
C ALA A 38 -8.38 -1.30 5.58
N HIS A 39 -8.38 -1.77 6.83
CA HIS A 39 -9.28 -1.27 7.88
C HIS A 39 -8.76 0.03 8.52
N CYS A 40 -7.54 0.43 8.16
CA CYS A 40 -6.81 1.57 8.70
C CYS A 40 -6.14 2.36 7.58
N SER A 41 -5.54 3.50 7.95
CA SER A 41 -4.88 4.39 7.00
C SER A 41 -3.75 3.69 6.24
N VAL A 42 -3.56 4.04 4.97
CA VAL A 42 -2.48 3.50 4.13
C VAL A 42 -1.62 4.64 3.59
N LEU A 43 -0.34 4.64 3.95
CA LEU A 43 0.67 5.54 3.41
C LEU A 43 1.42 4.83 2.27
N VAL A 44 1.21 5.30 1.05
CA VAL A 44 1.91 4.79 -0.14
C VAL A 44 3.15 5.65 -0.40
N VAL A 45 4.33 5.06 -0.22
CA VAL A 45 5.62 5.70 -0.49
C VAL A 45 5.97 5.50 -1.97
N ARG A 46 6.19 6.61 -2.68
CA ARG A 46 6.68 6.62 -4.05
C ARG A 46 8.13 7.13 -4.03
N ASN A 47 9.02 6.47 -4.77
CA ASN A 47 10.34 7.05 -4.99
C ASN A 47 10.19 8.21 -5.98
N PRO A 48 10.75 9.40 -5.70
CA PRO A 48 10.98 10.37 -6.75
C PRO A 48 11.93 9.73 -7.76
N GLY A 49 11.52 9.68 -9.03
CA GLY A 49 12.41 9.34 -10.13
C GLY A 49 13.50 10.38 -10.31
#